data_AF-A0A2D6K4P8-F1
#
_entry.id   AF-A0A2D6K4P8-F1
#
_cell.length_a   1.000
_cell.length_b   1.000
_cell.length_c   1.000
_cell.angle_alpha   90.00
_cell.angle_beta   90.00
_cell.angle_gamma   90.00
#
_symmetry.space_group_name_H-M   'P 1'
#
loop_
_entity.id
_entity.type
_entity.pdbx_description
1 polymer ?
#
loop_
_entity_poly.entity_id
_entity_poly.type
_entity_poly.pdbx_seq_one_letter_code
_entity_poly.pdbx_strand_id
1 'polypeptide(L)'
;MAEINGTSGNDLLNFSGLMQQLTYTLTNPYTSKSYEIDDEFNVNNASYDCGEGYDTLLMTSDGDHLSLTNQSGVQVLFNIERIIANNEGDVINIAHDTITYGDIDIFGGRGDDILWSNAGNDYINGAFGNDIIDGGAGNDELDGGADDDQIFGGEGDDILIGGRGNDILYGGTDLGLSEYDKDFQDDITFPDLQSSVNIAHLIPPGTDALGINAENLSVSYDATATLTFRQGYAGYNNSLGMYGIAEDGTIQMVDVLWGNVKTAGYNNEYTIDLPVGESGGDFGFFIIADGYDVNGSYNGLDITADGTLSFIFDYGGVNERAATIADDGNMISLVHTHNDVTTLIQGNIYHTTARGEDNSINPDSQTHAVSGLVDPSNQDVLRIGFEDLINLGDADFEDVMFDLDIDRVHIDASEVGNDTLIGGEGDDILYGEAGDDILIIGDGFDQVYGGSGSDQFVFDIADGLIDKIHDFEAGLGADTLNITDILSGFDPESSSLSDFVQLVQNGSDTELHIDSDGAGTNANFVAIAVFEGGLDTTLADLINNGNIVADNSVVV
;
A
#
# COMPACT_ATOMS: atom_id res chain seq x y z
N MET A 1 12.26 44.43 -11.58
CA MET A 1 11.06 43.87 -12.24
C MET A 1 10.14 45.03 -12.60
N ALA A 2 9.40 44.93 -13.71
CA ALA A 2 8.31 45.86 -13.97
C ALA A 2 7.17 45.58 -12.96
N GLU A 3 6.45 46.61 -12.51
CA GLU A 3 5.23 46.44 -11.70
C GLU A 3 4.02 46.49 -12.63
N ILE A 4 3.19 45.45 -12.58
CA ILE A 4 1.94 45.33 -13.31
C ILE A 4 0.84 45.32 -12.26
N ASN A 5 0.08 46.42 -12.20
CA ASN A 5 -0.96 46.59 -11.20
C ASN A 5 -2.33 46.47 -11.85
N GLY A 6 -3.20 45.66 -11.27
CA GLY A 6 -4.61 45.64 -11.56
C GLY A 6 -5.35 46.79 -10.87
N THR A 7 -6.66 46.69 -10.90
CA THR A 7 -7.62 47.71 -10.50
C THR A 7 -8.40 47.22 -9.28
N SER A 8 -9.66 47.63 -9.16
CA SER A 8 -10.53 47.23 -8.03
C SER A 8 -11.70 46.35 -8.51
N GLY A 9 -11.56 45.73 -9.67
CA GLY A 9 -12.49 44.74 -10.18
C GLY A 9 -11.73 43.80 -11.10
N ASN A 10 -12.41 42.76 -11.59
CA ASN A 10 -11.77 41.65 -12.30
C ASN A 10 -10.90 42.11 -13.47
N ASP A 11 -9.60 41.84 -13.35
CA ASP A 11 -8.57 42.19 -14.30
C ASP A 11 -8.00 40.94 -14.98
N LEU A 12 -7.52 41.16 -16.21
CA LEU A 12 -6.77 40.16 -16.99
C LEU A 12 -5.36 40.70 -17.19
N LEU A 13 -4.39 40.06 -16.55
CA LEU A 13 -2.98 40.38 -16.62
C LEU A 13 -2.30 39.37 -17.53
N ASN A 14 -1.42 39.84 -18.41
CA ASN A 14 -0.60 38.96 -19.24
C ASN A 14 0.74 38.73 -18.55
N PHE A 15 1.17 37.49 -18.54
CA PHE A 15 2.49 37.11 -18.08
C PHE A 15 3.58 37.76 -18.94
N SER A 16 4.64 38.17 -18.26
CA SER A 16 5.84 38.76 -18.83
C SER A 16 7.04 37.93 -18.39
N GLY A 17 7.46 37.02 -19.28
CA GLY A 17 8.59 36.12 -19.08
C GLY A 17 9.88 36.60 -19.73
N LEU A 18 11.00 36.02 -19.31
CA LEU A 18 12.26 35.99 -20.06
C LEU A 18 12.70 34.53 -20.18
N MET A 19 12.80 34.03 -21.41
CA MET A 19 13.37 32.72 -21.73
C MET A 19 14.71 32.50 -21.05
N GLN A 20 14.78 31.46 -20.23
CA GLN A 20 15.95 31.05 -19.45
C GLN A 20 15.98 29.52 -19.35
N GLN A 21 17.16 28.93 -19.57
CA GLN A 21 17.41 27.55 -19.16
C GLN A 21 17.40 27.49 -17.62
N LEU A 22 16.55 26.63 -17.07
CA LEU A 22 16.54 26.25 -15.67
C LEU A 22 17.09 24.84 -15.54
N THR A 23 17.95 24.61 -14.54
CA THR A 23 18.49 23.30 -14.19
C THR A 23 18.58 23.23 -12.66
N TYR A 24 17.53 22.72 -12.00
CA TYR A 24 17.46 22.64 -10.54
C TYR A 24 16.41 21.62 -10.07
N THR A 25 16.57 21.13 -8.84
CA THR A 25 15.57 20.31 -8.16
C THR A 25 14.52 21.21 -7.53
N LEU A 26 13.29 21.12 -8.03
CA LEU A 26 12.12 21.75 -7.44
C LEU A 26 11.54 20.82 -6.37
N THR A 27 11.57 21.25 -5.11
CA THR A 27 11.02 20.47 -3.99
C THR A 27 9.71 21.10 -3.54
N ASN A 28 8.65 20.28 -3.50
CA ASN A 28 7.38 20.68 -2.92
C ASN A 28 7.54 20.78 -1.39
N PRO A 29 7.20 21.94 -0.79
CA PRO A 29 7.38 22.14 0.65
C PRO A 29 6.46 21.27 1.52
N TYR A 30 5.36 20.76 0.99
CA TYR A 30 4.35 19.97 1.71
C TYR A 30 4.69 18.48 1.66
N THR A 31 4.96 17.95 0.46
CA THR A 31 5.19 16.52 0.25
C THR A 31 6.66 16.11 0.33
N SER A 32 7.59 17.07 0.39
CA SER A 32 9.05 16.83 0.24
C SER A 32 9.46 16.18 -1.10
N LYS A 33 8.51 15.93 -2.00
CA LYS A 33 8.75 15.43 -3.35
C LYS A 33 9.55 16.42 -4.16
N SER A 34 10.41 15.87 -5.01
CA SER A 34 11.40 16.64 -5.74
C SER A 34 11.41 16.26 -7.21
N TYR A 35 11.32 17.26 -8.07
CA TYR A 35 11.31 17.12 -9.53
C TYR A 35 12.50 17.86 -10.12
N GLU A 36 13.23 17.19 -11.02
CA GLU A 36 14.33 17.82 -11.74
C GLU A 36 13.77 18.67 -12.88
N ILE A 37 13.95 19.98 -12.77
CA ILE A 37 13.65 20.92 -13.83
C ILE A 37 14.91 21.12 -14.66
N ASP A 38 14.95 20.64 -15.90
CA ASP A 38 16.06 20.86 -16.86
C ASP A 38 15.54 21.27 -18.25
N ASP A 39 14.84 22.40 -18.34
CA ASP A 39 14.29 22.93 -19.60
C ASP A 39 14.38 24.47 -19.72
N GLU A 40 14.04 25.01 -20.89
CA GLU A 40 13.99 26.43 -21.19
C GLU A 40 12.59 27.00 -20.96
N PHE A 41 12.43 27.80 -19.91
CA PHE A 41 11.15 28.41 -19.54
C PHE A 41 11.15 29.93 -19.68
N ASN A 42 9.98 30.49 -19.96
CA ASN A 42 9.67 31.89 -19.75
C ASN A 42 9.49 32.14 -18.23
N VAL A 43 10.53 32.64 -17.58
CA VAL A 43 10.48 32.93 -16.14
C VAL A 43 9.99 34.36 -15.89
N ASN A 44 9.08 34.55 -14.93
CA ASN A 44 8.49 35.86 -14.64
C ASN A 44 9.56 36.94 -14.36
N ASN A 45 9.47 38.07 -15.07
CA ASN A 45 10.38 39.21 -14.94
C ASN A 45 9.71 40.47 -14.33
N ALA A 46 8.46 40.32 -13.92
CA ALA A 46 7.57 41.36 -13.42
C ALA A 46 7.01 40.98 -12.04
N SER A 47 6.59 41.99 -11.29
CA SER A 47 5.74 41.84 -10.11
C SER A 47 4.31 42.18 -10.48
N TYR A 48 3.37 41.36 -10.04
CA TYR A 48 1.95 41.47 -10.30
C TYR A 48 1.23 41.76 -8.97
N ASP A 49 0.59 42.91 -8.89
CA ASP A 49 -0.36 43.24 -7.82
C ASP A 49 -1.73 43.38 -8.47
N CYS A 50 -2.50 42.30 -8.47
CA CYS A 50 -3.75 42.20 -9.22
C CYS A 50 -4.87 43.07 -8.63
N GLY A 51 -4.76 43.44 -7.36
CA GLY A 51 -5.66 44.38 -6.71
C GLY A 51 -6.83 43.70 -6.03
N GLU A 52 -8.03 44.27 -6.16
CA GLU A 52 -9.25 43.66 -5.62
C GLU A 52 -10.09 43.16 -6.78
N GLY A 53 -10.68 41.99 -6.65
CA GLY A 53 -11.47 41.44 -7.74
C GLY A 53 -11.39 39.93 -7.75
N TYR A 54 -11.69 39.37 -8.91
CA TYR A 54 -11.35 38.01 -9.25
C TYR A 54 -10.51 38.10 -10.52
N ASP A 55 -9.21 38.04 -10.35
CA ASP A 55 -8.21 38.45 -11.32
C ASP A 55 -7.56 37.24 -11.97
N THR A 56 -7.21 37.38 -13.25
CA THR A 56 -6.65 36.30 -14.06
C THR A 56 -5.27 36.66 -14.57
N LEU A 57 -4.29 35.80 -14.30
CA LEU A 57 -2.97 35.81 -14.90
C LEU A 57 -2.95 34.83 -16.07
N LEU A 58 -2.89 35.38 -17.28
CA LEU A 58 -2.77 34.60 -18.51
C LEU A 58 -1.30 34.45 -18.87
N MET A 59 -0.81 33.21 -18.86
CA MET A 59 0.56 32.87 -19.25
C MET A 59 0.72 32.91 -20.77
N THR A 60 1.91 32.60 -21.26
CA THR A 60 2.23 32.66 -22.69
C THR A 60 1.72 31.39 -23.39
N SER A 61 2.31 31.04 -24.53
CA SER A 61 2.00 29.78 -25.24
C SER A 61 3.24 28.92 -25.43
N ASP A 62 4.34 29.34 -24.80
CA ASP A 62 5.59 28.62 -24.70
C ASP A 62 5.73 28.25 -23.21
N GLY A 63 6.49 27.21 -22.87
CA GLY A 63 6.64 26.80 -21.47
C GLY A 63 7.06 27.95 -20.55
N ASP A 64 6.26 28.19 -19.52
CA ASP A 64 6.39 29.25 -18.54
C ASP A 64 6.70 28.70 -17.17
N HIS A 65 7.38 29.52 -16.36
CA HIS A 65 7.71 29.18 -14.99
C HIS A 65 7.34 30.34 -14.07
N LEU A 66 6.27 30.17 -13.30
CA LEU A 66 5.78 31.18 -12.35
C LEU A 66 6.48 31.02 -11.00
N SER A 67 7.35 31.96 -10.66
CA SER A 67 7.93 32.04 -9.31
C SER A 67 7.22 33.07 -8.45
N LEU A 68 6.75 32.63 -7.26
CA LEU A 68 6.14 33.51 -6.25
C LEU A 68 7.07 34.59 -5.72
N THR A 69 8.38 34.31 -5.71
CA THR A 69 9.40 35.22 -5.22
C THR A 69 10.45 35.51 -6.28
N ASN A 70 11.06 36.69 -6.21
CA ASN A 70 12.25 36.97 -7.01
C ASN A 70 13.50 36.28 -6.45
N GLN A 71 14.62 36.38 -7.16
CA GLN A 71 15.93 35.83 -6.75
C GLN A 71 16.43 36.28 -5.36
N SER A 72 15.81 37.27 -4.73
CA SER A 72 16.11 37.74 -3.36
C SER A 72 15.09 37.25 -2.31
N GLY A 73 14.16 36.37 -2.68
CA GLY A 73 13.11 35.82 -1.82
C GLY A 73 11.98 36.80 -1.50
N VAL A 74 11.85 37.90 -2.26
CA VAL A 74 10.76 38.87 -2.07
C VAL A 74 9.58 38.45 -2.94
N GLN A 75 8.39 38.35 -2.35
CA GLN A 75 7.13 38.05 -3.05
C GLN A 75 6.90 39.02 -4.21
N VAL A 76 6.46 38.47 -5.35
CA VAL A 76 6.21 39.23 -6.59
C VAL A 76 4.83 39.04 -7.18
N LEU A 77 4.01 38.14 -6.62
CA LEU A 77 2.62 37.89 -7.05
C LEU A 77 1.69 38.18 -5.87
N PHE A 78 0.63 38.94 -6.07
CA PHE A 78 -0.32 39.33 -5.02
C PHE A 78 -1.76 39.34 -5.55
N ASN A 79 -2.71 38.91 -4.70
CA ASN A 79 -4.16 38.97 -4.93
C ASN A 79 -4.60 38.31 -6.25
N ILE A 80 -4.09 37.11 -6.53
CA ILE A 80 -4.44 36.38 -7.75
C ILE A 80 -5.41 35.25 -7.39
N GLU A 81 -6.48 35.11 -8.17
CA GLU A 81 -7.47 34.05 -7.97
C GLU A 81 -7.53 33.09 -9.17
N ARG A 82 -6.89 33.42 -10.29
CA ARG A 82 -6.87 32.53 -11.46
C ARG A 82 -5.57 32.59 -12.26
N ILE A 83 -5.04 31.43 -12.62
CA ILE A 83 -3.86 31.29 -13.50
C ILE A 83 -4.23 30.39 -14.69
N ILE A 84 -3.81 30.77 -15.91
CA ILE A 84 -4.06 30.00 -17.14
C ILE A 84 -2.75 29.86 -17.91
N ALA A 85 -2.21 28.65 -18.00
CA ALA A 85 -0.88 28.33 -18.53
C ALA A 85 -0.86 28.27 -20.09
N ASN A 86 -1.88 27.66 -20.69
CA ASN A 86 -2.20 27.55 -22.13
C ASN A 86 -1.58 26.36 -22.88
N ASN A 87 -0.32 26.43 -23.32
CA ASN A 87 0.30 25.37 -24.12
C ASN A 87 1.79 25.24 -23.80
N GLU A 88 2.32 24.04 -24.10
CA GLU A 88 3.65 23.56 -23.70
C GLU A 88 3.69 23.33 -22.18
N GLY A 89 4.66 22.54 -21.70
CA GLY A 89 4.75 22.24 -20.27
C GLY A 89 5.09 23.49 -19.45
N ASP A 90 4.30 23.75 -18.42
CA ASP A 90 4.34 24.91 -17.55
C ASP A 90 4.63 24.50 -16.10
N VAL A 91 5.32 25.36 -15.36
CA VAL A 91 5.54 25.20 -13.91
C VAL A 91 4.85 26.33 -13.17
N ILE A 92 3.71 26.02 -12.56
CA ILE A 92 2.94 26.90 -11.69
C ILE A 92 3.14 26.40 -10.26
N ASN A 93 4.16 26.93 -9.59
CA ASN A 93 4.39 26.66 -8.18
C ASN A 93 3.95 27.85 -7.34
N ILE A 94 2.82 27.71 -6.65
CA ILE A 94 2.36 28.64 -5.63
C ILE A 94 2.37 28.05 -4.21
N ALA A 95 2.92 26.84 -4.04
CA ALA A 95 3.16 26.20 -2.76
C ALA A 95 4.20 27.00 -1.94
N HIS A 96 3.85 27.37 -0.70
CA HIS A 96 4.73 28.14 0.16
C HIS A 96 4.35 28.12 1.65
N ASP A 97 5.33 27.91 2.53
CA ASP A 97 5.14 27.81 4.00
C ASP A 97 4.51 29.04 4.66
N THR A 98 4.60 30.21 4.03
CA THR A 98 4.22 31.50 4.67
C THR A 98 3.43 32.44 3.79
N ILE A 99 3.27 32.14 2.50
CA ILE A 99 2.55 32.98 1.55
C ILE A 99 1.35 32.14 1.11
N THR A 100 0.15 32.60 1.44
CA THR A 100 -1.10 31.94 1.06
C THR A 100 -1.86 32.84 0.10
N TYR A 101 -2.48 32.26 -0.92
CA TYR A 101 -3.34 32.98 -1.86
C TYR A 101 -4.84 32.75 -1.57
N GLY A 102 -5.18 31.81 -0.67
CA GLY A 102 -6.55 31.34 -0.51
C GLY A 102 -6.98 30.61 -1.78
N ASP A 103 -8.30 30.42 -1.92
CA ASP A 103 -8.91 29.71 -3.06
C ASP A 103 -8.42 30.26 -4.41
N ILE A 104 -7.83 29.39 -5.22
CA ILE A 104 -7.33 29.70 -6.57
C ILE A 104 -7.87 28.73 -7.62
N ASP A 105 -8.06 29.23 -8.84
CA ASP A 105 -8.29 28.40 -10.03
C ASP A 105 -7.00 28.32 -10.87
N ILE A 106 -6.49 27.12 -11.13
CA ILE A 106 -5.34 26.88 -12.01
C ILE A 106 -5.78 26.04 -13.21
N PHE A 107 -5.42 26.48 -14.41
CA PHE A 107 -5.62 25.74 -15.66
C PHE A 107 -4.27 25.55 -16.37
N GLY A 108 -3.77 24.32 -16.44
CA GLY A 108 -2.52 23.94 -17.11
C GLY A 108 -2.63 24.12 -18.62
N GLY A 109 -3.41 23.25 -19.26
CA GLY A 109 -3.91 23.46 -20.61
C GLY A 109 -3.37 22.45 -21.60
N ARG A 110 -2.11 22.49 -22.00
CA ARG A 110 -1.52 21.49 -22.89
C ARG A 110 -0.05 21.34 -22.60
N GLY A 111 0.44 20.11 -22.57
CA GLY A 111 1.83 19.82 -22.26
C GLY A 111 1.91 19.28 -20.83
N ASP A 112 3.06 18.74 -20.48
CA ASP A 112 3.25 18.11 -19.18
C ASP A 112 3.51 19.22 -18.15
N ASP A 113 2.51 19.52 -17.31
CA ASP A 113 2.50 20.65 -16.38
C ASP A 113 2.83 20.22 -14.93
N ILE A 114 3.43 21.14 -14.17
CA ILE A 114 3.58 21.03 -12.71
C ILE A 114 2.73 22.13 -12.06
N LEU A 115 1.64 21.74 -11.42
CA LEU A 115 0.61 22.62 -10.88
C LEU A 115 0.49 22.42 -9.36
N TRP A 116 1.13 23.28 -8.57
CA TRP A 116 1.10 23.18 -7.10
C TRP A 116 0.46 24.40 -6.48
N SER A 117 -0.60 24.17 -5.70
CA SER A 117 -1.30 25.21 -4.97
C SER A 117 -0.82 25.34 -3.51
N ASN A 118 -1.57 26.03 -2.66
CA ASN A 118 -1.25 26.26 -1.24
C ASN A 118 -2.51 26.04 -0.39
N ALA A 119 -2.60 26.70 0.77
CA ALA A 119 -3.81 26.62 1.57
C ALA A 119 -4.97 27.41 0.92
N GLY A 120 -6.11 26.75 0.71
CA GLY A 120 -7.30 27.26 0.02
C GLY A 120 -8.24 26.11 -0.35
N ASN A 121 -9.47 26.40 -0.74
CA ASN A 121 -10.29 25.41 -1.44
C ASN A 121 -10.12 25.67 -2.94
N ASP A 122 -9.17 24.98 -3.54
CA ASP A 122 -8.64 25.26 -4.86
C ASP A 122 -9.32 24.43 -5.95
N TYR A 123 -9.27 24.94 -7.18
CA TYR A 123 -9.71 24.22 -8.37
C TYR A 123 -8.54 24.13 -9.35
N ILE A 124 -8.10 22.92 -9.67
CA ILE A 124 -6.98 22.70 -10.60
C ILE A 124 -7.40 21.78 -11.73
N ASN A 125 -7.10 22.17 -12.97
CA ASN A 125 -7.34 21.37 -14.17
C ASN A 125 -6.07 21.29 -15.02
N GLY A 126 -5.48 20.09 -15.16
CA GLY A 126 -4.27 19.82 -15.96
C GLY A 126 -4.53 19.86 -17.46
N ALA A 127 -5.61 19.20 -17.88
CA ALA A 127 -6.22 19.16 -19.20
C ALA A 127 -5.60 18.19 -20.23
N PHE A 128 -4.39 18.42 -20.74
CA PHE A 128 -3.78 17.52 -21.73
C PHE A 128 -2.29 17.44 -21.48
N GLY A 129 -1.74 16.23 -21.41
CA GLY A 129 -0.34 16.02 -21.07
C GLY A 129 -0.24 15.20 -19.80
N ASN A 130 0.96 14.79 -19.44
CA ASN A 130 1.18 14.06 -18.21
C ASN A 130 1.46 15.05 -17.09
N ASP A 131 0.43 15.42 -16.33
CA ASP A 131 0.46 16.50 -15.36
C ASP A 131 0.79 16.01 -13.94
N ILE A 132 1.39 16.90 -13.14
CA ILE A 132 1.63 16.70 -11.71
C ILE A 132 0.88 17.80 -10.96
N ILE A 133 -0.16 17.40 -10.22
CA ILE A 133 -1.10 18.30 -9.54
C ILE A 133 -1.04 18.09 -8.03
N ASP A 134 -0.89 19.17 -7.27
CA ASP A 134 -0.92 19.16 -5.80
C ASP A 134 -1.84 20.29 -5.30
N GLY A 135 -2.96 19.93 -4.66
CA GLY A 135 -3.98 20.84 -4.14
C GLY A 135 -3.50 21.64 -2.93
N GLY A 136 -2.67 21.04 -2.08
CA GLY A 136 -2.14 21.69 -0.89
C GLY A 136 -3.02 21.44 0.32
N ALA A 137 -3.68 22.47 0.86
CA ALA A 137 -4.47 22.31 2.09
C ALA A 137 -5.80 23.03 2.00
N GLY A 138 -6.88 22.37 2.37
CA GLY A 138 -8.26 22.79 2.18
C GLY A 138 -8.98 21.74 1.35
N ASN A 139 -10.26 21.99 1.04
CA ASN A 139 -11.06 21.02 0.30
C ASN A 139 -11.00 21.36 -1.19
N ASP A 140 -10.19 20.61 -1.92
CA ASP A 140 -9.78 20.89 -3.30
C ASP A 140 -10.57 20.07 -4.33
N GLU A 141 -10.67 20.60 -5.55
CA GLU A 141 -11.21 19.90 -6.72
C GLU A 141 -10.14 19.85 -7.82
N LEU A 142 -9.60 18.66 -8.06
CA LEU A 142 -8.44 18.41 -8.92
C LEU A 142 -8.81 17.48 -10.09
N ASP A 143 -8.51 17.90 -11.31
CA ASP A 143 -8.82 17.18 -12.56
C ASP A 143 -7.56 17.08 -13.42
N GLY A 144 -6.99 15.88 -13.55
CA GLY A 144 -5.81 15.59 -14.37
C GLY A 144 -6.13 15.82 -15.85
N GLY A 145 -7.13 15.10 -16.34
CA GLY A 145 -7.76 15.36 -17.62
C GLY A 145 -7.46 14.27 -18.64
N ALA A 146 -6.34 14.38 -19.36
CA ALA A 146 -6.03 13.43 -20.42
C ALA A 146 -4.53 13.19 -20.54
N ASP A 147 -4.19 11.93 -20.83
CA ASP A 147 -2.86 11.35 -20.71
C ASP A 147 -2.54 10.98 -19.24
N ASP A 148 -1.34 10.51 -18.92
CA ASP A 148 -1.10 9.83 -17.63
C ASP A 148 -0.72 10.83 -16.52
N ASP A 149 -1.61 11.06 -15.55
CA ASP A 149 -1.52 12.12 -14.55
C ASP A 149 -1.13 11.63 -13.13
N GLN A 150 -0.56 12.53 -12.33
CA GLN A 150 -0.32 12.33 -10.89
C GLN A 150 -1.00 13.43 -10.08
N ILE A 151 -1.90 13.05 -9.18
CA ILE A 151 -2.75 13.99 -8.43
C ILE A 151 -2.63 13.72 -6.92
N PHE A 152 -2.36 14.78 -6.16
CA PHE A 152 -2.29 14.79 -4.70
C PHE A 152 -3.34 15.78 -4.17
N GLY A 153 -4.33 15.31 -3.41
CA GLY A 153 -5.36 16.16 -2.79
C GLY A 153 -4.73 17.07 -1.74
N GLY A 154 -4.13 16.45 -0.73
CA GLY A 154 -3.38 17.14 0.31
C GLY A 154 -4.09 17.06 1.66
N GLU A 155 -4.12 18.15 2.44
CA GLU A 155 -4.92 18.19 3.68
C GLU A 155 -6.36 18.60 3.34
N GLY A 156 -7.37 17.75 3.44
CA GLY A 156 -8.71 18.19 3.04
C GLY A 156 -9.77 17.12 3.07
N ASP A 157 -10.98 17.45 2.65
CA ASP A 157 -11.85 16.44 2.03
C ASP A 157 -11.87 16.83 0.53
N ASP A 158 -11.15 16.08 -0.28
CA ASP A 158 -10.79 16.44 -1.65
C ASP A 158 -11.58 15.66 -2.70
N ILE A 159 -11.67 16.22 -3.90
CA ILE A 159 -12.23 15.54 -5.08
C ILE A 159 -11.14 15.44 -6.14
N LEU A 160 -10.71 14.22 -6.45
CA LEU A 160 -9.68 13.94 -7.43
C LEU A 160 -10.29 13.19 -8.62
N ILE A 161 -9.97 13.66 -9.82
CA ILE A 161 -10.42 13.07 -11.09
C ILE A 161 -9.18 12.83 -11.94
N GLY A 162 -8.82 11.56 -12.19
CA GLY A 162 -7.73 11.20 -13.10
C GLY A 162 -8.07 11.59 -14.53
N GLY A 163 -9.16 10.99 -15.03
CA GLY A 163 -9.74 11.38 -16.32
C GLY A 163 -9.49 10.31 -17.37
N ARG A 164 -8.60 10.55 -18.32
CA ARG A 164 -8.21 9.56 -19.32
C ARG A 164 -6.72 9.32 -19.23
N GLY A 165 -6.29 8.08 -19.17
CA GLY A 165 -4.87 7.77 -19.04
C GLY A 165 -4.71 6.79 -17.91
N ASN A 166 -3.49 6.37 -17.67
CA ASN A 166 -3.19 5.56 -16.50
C ASN A 166 -2.75 6.50 -15.38
N ASP A 167 -3.68 6.85 -14.50
CA ASP A 167 -3.54 7.92 -13.53
C ASP A 167 -3.13 7.39 -12.16
N ILE A 168 -2.51 8.26 -11.35
CA ILE A 168 -2.17 7.96 -9.94
C ILE A 168 -2.77 9.05 -9.05
N LEU A 169 -3.69 8.66 -8.18
CA LEU A 169 -4.43 9.56 -7.29
C LEU A 169 -4.13 9.24 -5.83
N TYR A 170 -3.83 10.28 -5.05
CA TYR A 170 -3.66 10.22 -3.60
C TYR A 170 -4.63 11.21 -2.96
N GLY A 171 -5.57 10.73 -2.14
CA GLY A 171 -6.47 11.60 -1.36
C GLY A 171 -5.67 12.58 -0.49
N GLY A 172 -4.67 12.05 0.22
CA GLY A 172 -3.75 12.84 1.02
C GLY A 172 -2.47 13.33 0.32
N THR A 173 -1.53 13.81 1.14
CA THR A 173 -0.16 14.08 0.69
C THR A 173 0.62 12.78 0.49
N ASP A 174 1.18 12.55 -0.71
CA ASP A 174 2.21 11.51 -0.86
C ASP A 174 3.53 12.03 -0.28
N LEU A 175 3.83 11.66 0.97
CA LEU A 175 5.07 12.02 1.65
C LEU A 175 6.32 11.33 1.10
N GLY A 176 6.20 10.56 0.00
CA GLY A 176 7.25 9.70 -0.53
C GLY A 176 7.65 8.60 0.45
N LEU A 177 6.75 8.30 1.40
CA LEU A 177 6.92 7.25 2.40
C LEU A 177 6.27 5.93 1.95
N SER A 178 5.35 5.98 0.98
CA SER A 178 4.49 4.86 0.59
C SER A 178 5.12 3.86 -0.39
N GLU A 179 6.30 4.16 -0.96
CA GLU A 179 7.04 3.22 -1.80
C GLU A 179 8.53 3.14 -1.43
N TYR A 180 8.83 2.51 -0.29
CA TYR A 180 10.15 1.95 -0.06
C TYR A 180 10.19 0.49 -0.52
N ASP A 181 10.53 0.27 -1.79
CA ASP A 181 11.16 -0.96 -2.30
C ASP A 181 11.94 -0.58 -3.58
N LYS A 182 13.18 -0.96 -3.93
CA LYS A 182 13.87 -2.26 -4.03
C LYS A 182 15.41 -2.10 -4.03
N ASP A 183 15.98 -1.13 -3.31
CA ASP A 183 17.45 -0.99 -3.35
C ASP A 183 18.21 -0.35 -2.18
N PHE A 184 17.56 0.06 -1.06
CA PHE A 184 18.21 0.68 0.11
C PHE A 184 19.52 1.40 -0.27
N GLN A 185 19.44 2.39 -1.17
CA GLN A 185 20.63 2.91 -1.85
C GLN A 185 21.55 3.80 -0.98
N ASP A 186 21.74 3.45 0.30
CA ASP A 186 22.95 3.73 1.07
C ASP A 186 23.12 2.74 2.24
N ASP A 187 23.81 1.63 1.97
CA ASP A 187 24.56 0.78 2.94
C ASP A 187 23.89 0.56 4.31
N ILE A 188 22.68 -0.02 4.33
CA ILE A 188 22.20 -0.75 5.51
C ILE A 188 22.19 -2.22 5.15
N THR A 189 23.27 -2.89 5.54
CA THR A 189 23.36 -4.35 5.42
C THR A 189 22.33 -4.98 6.35
N PHE A 190 21.61 -5.99 5.85
CA PHE A 190 20.59 -6.80 6.54
C PHE A 190 20.88 -7.32 7.99
N PRO A 191 22.07 -7.17 8.61
CA PRO A 191 22.18 -7.18 10.07
C PRO A 191 21.60 -5.99 10.84
N ASP A 192 21.23 -4.84 10.24
CA ASP A 192 20.79 -3.66 11.01
C ASP A 192 19.28 -3.62 11.33
N LEU A 193 18.49 -4.62 10.91
CA LEU A 193 17.26 -4.99 11.63
C LEU A 193 17.56 -5.77 12.92
N GLN A 194 18.83 -6.10 13.21
CA GLN A 194 19.21 -6.53 14.55
C GLN A 194 19.29 -5.31 15.47
N SER A 195 18.20 -5.08 16.18
CA SER A 195 18.01 -4.11 17.27
C SER A 195 18.00 -2.62 16.87
N SER A 196 16.82 -2.03 17.04
CA SER A 196 16.60 -0.61 17.40
C SER A 196 16.77 0.47 16.33
N VAL A 197 16.31 0.24 15.09
CA VAL A 197 16.00 1.37 14.19
C VAL A 197 14.62 1.92 14.57
N ASN A 198 14.59 3.11 15.16
CA ASN A 198 13.34 3.85 15.41
C ASN A 198 12.98 4.62 14.12
N ILE A 199 12.04 4.08 13.37
CA ILE A 199 11.61 4.55 12.05
C ILE A 199 10.82 5.88 12.14
N ALA A 200 10.36 6.28 13.32
CA ALA A 200 9.73 7.60 13.54
C ALA A 200 10.69 8.80 13.32
N HIS A 201 11.98 8.56 13.10
CA HIS A 201 12.93 9.58 12.63
C HIS A 201 12.90 9.82 11.11
N LEU A 202 12.07 9.10 10.35
CA LEU A 202 11.82 9.34 8.92
C LEU A 202 10.81 10.46 8.66
N ILE A 203 10.08 10.94 9.67
CA ILE A 203 9.21 12.11 9.55
C ILE A 203 10.09 13.34 9.24
N PRO A 204 9.89 14.04 8.11
CA PRO A 204 10.72 15.20 7.75
C PRO A 204 10.71 16.27 8.84
N PRO A 205 11.86 16.90 9.16
CA PRO A 205 11.88 18.00 10.11
C PRO A 205 11.13 19.22 9.57
N GLY A 206 9.90 19.45 10.05
CA GLY A 206 9.03 20.56 9.62
C GLY A 206 7.53 20.31 9.75
N THR A 207 7.11 19.06 9.94
CA THR A 207 5.71 18.60 10.01
C THR A 207 4.86 19.21 11.14
N ASP A 208 5.48 19.80 12.16
CA ASP A 208 4.78 20.58 13.20
C ASP A 208 3.95 21.76 12.63
N ALA A 209 4.27 22.23 11.41
CA ALA A 209 3.54 23.30 10.73
C ALA A 209 2.19 22.83 10.13
N LEU A 210 2.03 21.52 9.96
CA LEU A 210 0.88 20.84 9.35
C LEU A 210 -0.04 20.19 10.42
N GLY A 211 0.30 20.30 11.71
CA GLY A 211 -0.49 19.66 12.78
C GLY A 211 -0.26 18.15 12.93
N ILE A 212 0.46 17.51 12.01
CA ILE A 212 0.94 16.12 12.08
C ILE A 212 1.86 15.94 13.29
N ASN A 213 1.47 15.05 14.18
CA ASN A 213 2.18 14.64 15.38
C ASN A 213 1.87 13.16 15.69
N ALA A 214 2.57 12.60 16.68
CA ALA A 214 2.43 11.18 17.05
C ALA A 214 1.02 10.77 17.56
N GLU A 215 0.06 11.69 17.69
CA GLU A 215 -1.33 11.41 18.05
C GLU A 215 -2.30 11.39 16.84
N ASN A 216 -1.90 11.86 15.66
CA ASN A 216 -2.72 11.89 14.43
C ASN A 216 -2.02 11.32 13.18
N LEU A 217 -0.77 10.89 13.31
CA LEU A 217 -0.10 10.07 12.30
C LEU A 217 -0.47 8.60 12.55
N SER A 218 -1.39 8.07 11.76
CA SER A 218 -1.57 6.62 11.63
C SER A 218 -0.40 6.10 10.81
N VAL A 219 0.28 5.06 11.28
CA VAL A 219 1.26 4.34 10.46
C VAL A 219 0.89 2.87 10.44
N SER A 220 0.22 2.44 9.37
CA SER A 220 0.07 1.02 9.07
C SER A 220 1.36 0.52 8.44
N TYR A 221 1.84 -0.64 8.91
CA TYR A 221 3.01 -1.32 8.37
C TYR A 221 2.53 -2.62 7.73
N ASP A 222 2.28 -2.60 6.43
CA ASP A 222 2.02 -3.82 5.69
C ASP A 222 3.23 -4.11 4.81
N ALA A 223 3.87 -5.25 5.07
CA ALA A 223 4.97 -5.71 4.26
C ALA A 223 4.64 -7.07 3.67
N THR A 224 4.82 -7.21 2.36
CA THR A 224 4.63 -8.48 1.67
C THR A 224 5.98 -9.02 1.20
N ALA A 225 6.04 -10.33 1.04
CA ALA A 225 7.22 -10.97 0.48
C ALA A 225 6.86 -12.12 -0.46
N THR A 226 7.58 -12.23 -1.57
CA THR A 226 7.53 -13.39 -2.45
C THR A 226 8.42 -14.50 -1.92
N LEU A 227 7.77 -15.61 -1.58
CA LEU A 227 8.37 -16.88 -1.23
C LEU A 227 8.54 -17.77 -2.46
N THR A 228 9.78 -18.00 -2.90
CA THR A 228 10.07 -18.96 -4.00
C THR A 228 10.62 -20.27 -3.47
N PHE A 229 9.88 -21.37 -3.57
CA PHE A 229 10.39 -22.69 -3.15
C PHE A 229 11.47 -23.20 -4.11
N ARG A 230 12.71 -23.35 -3.63
CA ARG A 230 13.84 -23.76 -4.48
C ARG A 230 14.12 -25.24 -4.44
N GLN A 231 14.06 -25.92 -3.30
CA GLN A 231 14.18 -27.40 -3.19
C GLN A 231 13.48 -27.90 -1.93
N GLY A 232 12.97 -29.14 -1.95
CA GLY A 232 12.40 -29.81 -0.79
C GLY A 232 12.08 -31.27 -1.11
N TYR A 233 13.03 -32.16 -0.83
CA TYR A 233 12.85 -33.61 -1.04
C TYR A 233 12.65 -34.38 0.27
N ALA A 234 12.23 -33.72 1.35
CA ALA A 234 11.97 -34.39 2.62
C ALA A 234 11.06 -35.62 2.42
N GLY A 235 11.43 -36.79 2.91
CA GLY A 235 10.62 -38.00 2.82
C GLY A 235 9.22 -37.90 3.44
N TYR A 236 8.91 -36.85 4.21
CA TYR A 236 7.72 -36.69 5.07
C TYR A 236 6.88 -35.43 4.76
N ASN A 237 5.70 -35.30 5.36
CA ASN A 237 4.87 -34.09 5.24
C ASN A 237 5.46 -33.05 6.21
N ASN A 238 5.79 -31.85 5.76
CA ASN A 238 6.33 -30.80 6.64
C ASN A 238 5.42 -29.59 6.56
N SER A 239 5.12 -28.97 7.70
CA SER A 239 4.43 -27.69 7.76
C SER A 239 5.44 -26.55 7.91
N LEU A 240 5.28 -25.47 7.12
CA LEU A 240 6.01 -24.21 7.26
C LEU A 240 5.06 -23.20 7.89
N GLY A 241 5.53 -22.51 8.91
CA GLY A 241 4.81 -21.39 9.50
C GLY A 241 5.75 -20.23 9.83
N MET A 242 5.15 -19.14 10.28
CA MET A 242 5.79 -17.87 10.55
C MET A 242 5.24 -17.27 11.84
N TYR A 243 6.02 -16.41 12.48
CA TYR A 243 5.62 -15.69 13.69
C TYR A 243 6.22 -14.30 13.74
N GLY A 244 5.49 -13.37 14.36
CA GLY A 244 5.94 -12.01 14.67
C GLY A 244 6.37 -11.87 16.13
N ILE A 245 7.39 -11.06 16.37
CA ILE A 245 8.00 -10.77 17.67
C ILE A 245 7.93 -9.26 17.91
N ALA A 246 7.37 -8.88 19.05
CA ALA A 246 7.33 -7.50 19.51
C ALA A 246 8.71 -6.98 19.92
N GLU A 247 8.83 -5.65 20.07
CA GLU A 247 10.04 -5.02 20.62
C GLU A 247 10.46 -5.55 22.00
N ASP A 248 9.50 -6.01 22.81
CA ASP A 248 9.78 -6.57 24.14
C ASP A 248 10.16 -8.06 24.12
N GLY A 249 10.24 -8.65 22.92
CA GLY A 249 10.62 -10.04 22.66
C GLY A 249 9.47 -11.04 22.72
N THR A 250 8.22 -10.59 22.95
CA THR A 250 7.06 -11.49 23.00
C THR A 250 6.55 -11.87 21.61
N ILE A 251 6.12 -13.12 21.43
CA ILE A 251 5.45 -13.56 20.20
C ILE A 251 4.04 -12.99 20.17
N GLN A 252 3.70 -12.21 19.14
CA GLN A 252 2.39 -11.55 19.02
C GLN A 252 1.48 -12.16 17.96
N MET A 253 2.05 -12.80 16.93
CA MET A 253 1.31 -13.43 15.84
C MET A 253 2.01 -14.73 15.44
N VAL A 254 1.23 -15.76 15.08
CA VAL A 254 1.75 -17.01 14.51
C VAL A 254 0.79 -17.51 13.45
N ASP A 255 1.30 -17.84 12.27
CA ASP A 255 0.55 -18.42 11.18
C ASP A 255 1.22 -19.67 10.59
N VAL A 256 0.41 -20.57 10.00
CA VAL A 256 0.88 -21.75 9.24
C VAL A 256 0.69 -21.46 7.75
N LEU A 257 1.74 -20.96 7.13
CA LEU A 257 1.77 -20.65 5.71
C LEU A 257 1.49 -21.88 4.83
N TRP A 258 2.05 -23.05 5.19
CA TRP A 258 1.78 -24.31 4.48
C TRP A 258 1.73 -25.49 5.42
N GLY A 259 0.63 -26.25 5.41
CA GLY A 259 0.53 -27.53 6.14
C GLY A 259 1.24 -28.71 5.47
N ASN A 260 1.70 -28.56 4.22
CA ASN A 260 2.54 -29.55 3.53
C ASN A 260 3.38 -28.90 2.44
N VAL A 261 4.65 -28.62 2.72
CA VAL A 261 5.57 -27.95 1.79
C VAL A 261 5.77 -28.74 0.48
N LYS A 262 5.51 -30.07 0.46
CA LYS A 262 5.58 -30.87 -0.79
C LYS A 262 4.59 -30.43 -1.85
N THR A 263 3.46 -29.86 -1.45
CA THR A 263 2.43 -29.43 -2.40
C THR A 263 2.70 -28.05 -2.96
N ALA A 264 3.68 -27.31 -2.42
CA ALA A 264 4.05 -25.98 -2.89
C ALA A 264 4.77 -26.00 -4.26
N GLY A 265 5.38 -27.12 -4.67
CA GLY A 265 5.99 -27.23 -5.99
C GLY A 265 7.32 -26.48 -6.16
N TYR A 266 8.13 -26.92 -7.12
CA TYR A 266 9.48 -26.40 -7.35
C TYR A 266 9.46 -25.12 -8.19
N ASN A 267 10.12 -24.06 -7.72
CA ASN A 267 10.16 -22.71 -8.28
C ASN A 267 8.78 -22.04 -8.40
N ASN A 268 7.81 -22.47 -7.61
CA ASN A 268 6.58 -21.70 -7.48
C ASN A 268 6.85 -20.52 -6.53
N GLU A 269 6.26 -19.39 -6.88
CA GLU A 269 6.28 -18.14 -6.14
C GLU A 269 4.95 -18.00 -5.40
N TYR A 270 5.02 -17.47 -4.18
CA TYR A 270 3.88 -17.27 -3.31
C TYR A 270 4.07 -15.98 -2.53
N THR A 271 3.14 -15.05 -2.63
CA THR A 271 3.12 -13.85 -1.79
C THR A 271 2.68 -14.23 -0.39
N ILE A 272 3.38 -13.72 0.63
CA ILE A 272 3.02 -13.84 2.03
C ILE A 272 3.04 -12.46 2.68
N ASP A 273 2.13 -12.24 3.63
CA ASP A 273 2.16 -11.05 4.47
C ASP A 273 3.17 -11.25 5.60
N LEU A 274 4.00 -10.25 5.87
CA LEU A 274 4.95 -10.27 6.98
C LEU A 274 4.28 -9.70 8.23
N PRO A 275 4.50 -10.30 9.41
CA PRO A 275 3.81 -9.91 10.64
C PRO A 275 4.52 -8.72 11.29
N VAL A 276 4.70 -7.63 10.55
CA VAL A 276 5.32 -6.39 11.00
C VAL A 276 4.22 -5.45 11.52
N GLY A 277 3.92 -5.47 12.81
CA GLY A 277 2.86 -4.60 13.36
C GLY A 277 3.22 -3.09 13.36
N GLU A 278 2.28 -2.25 13.83
CA GLU A 278 2.36 -0.78 14.00
C GLU A 278 3.64 -0.20 14.65
N SER A 279 4.48 -1.03 15.26
CA SER A 279 5.72 -0.61 15.91
C SER A 279 6.98 -1.03 15.14
N GLY A 280 6.83 -1.70 14.00
CA GLY A 280 7.85 -2.59 13.47
C GLY A 280 8.07 -3.80 14.39
N GLY A 281 8.47 -4.93 13.82
CA GLY A 281 8.68 -6.17 14.57
C GLY A 281 9.67 -7.10 13.88
N ASP A 282 10.39 -7.89 14.68
CA ASP A 282 11.16 -9.02 14.17
C ASP A 282 10.19 -10.13 13.77
N PHE A 283 10.46 -10.86 12.70
CA PHE A 283 9.70 -12.05 12.35
C PHE A 283 10.60 -13.25 12.13
N GLY A 284 10.03 -14.44 12.24
CA GLY A 284 10.76 -15.69 12.06
C GLY A 284 9.91 -16.77 11.42
N PHE A 285 10.60 -17.75 10.84
CA PHE A 285 9.98 -18.95 10.27
C PHE A 285 10.22 -20.16 11.17
N PHE A 286 9.28 -21.10 11.16
CA PHE A 286 9.43 -22.41 11.80
C PHE A 286 8.97 -23.52 10.87
N ILE A 287 9.55 -24.72 11.06
CA ILE A 287 9.12 -25.93 10.37
C ILE A 287 8.68 -26.96 11.39
N ILE A 288 7.54 -27.60 11.13
CA ILE A 288 7.05 -28.76 11.86
C ILE A 288 7.19 -29.97 10.96
N ALA A 289 7.87 -31.01 11.45
CA ALA A 289 7.99 -32.27 10.77
C ALA A 289 6.82 -33.20 11.10
N ASP A 290 5.88 -33.36 10.18
CA ASP A 290 4.73 -34.26 10.31
C ASP A 290 5.13 -35.66 9.83
N GLY A 291 5.75 -36.41 10.74
CA GLY A 291 6.12 -37.81 10.50
C GLY A 291 4.92 -38.69 10.09
N TYR A 292 5.20 -39.89 9.57
CA TYR A 292 4.19 -40.81 9.00
C TYR A 292 3.00 -41.15 9.93
N ASP A 293 3.18 -41.04 11.25
CA ASP A 293 2.16 -41.31 12.29
C ASP A 293 1.36 -40.08 12.74
N VAL A 294 1.68 -38.87 12.26
CA VAL A 294 1.04 -37.59 12.64
C VAL A 294 -0.01 -37.15 11.60
N ASN A 295 -0.52 -38.12 10.82
CA ASN A 295 -1.37 -37.90 9.66
C ASN A 295 -2.64 -37.07 9.96
N GLY A 296 -2.57 -35.76 9.66
CA GLY A 296 -3.70 -34.98 9.16
C GLY A 296 -4.73 -34.49 10.17
N SER A 297 -4.39 -34.27 11.43
CA SER A 297 -5.27 -33.56 12.36
C SER A 297 -4.47 -32.65 13.29
N TYR A 298 -4.13 -31.49 12.75
CA TYR A 298 -3.77 -30.31 13.51
C TYR A 298 -5.07 -29.65 14.00
N ASN A 299 -5.17 -29.32 15.30
CA ASN A 299 -6.39 -28.77 15.90
C ASN A 299 -6.17 -27.37 16.48
N GLY A 300 -5.26 -26.60 15.87
CA GLY A 300 -4.98 -25.20 16.20
C GLY A 300 -3.60 -24.96 16.81
N LEU A 301 -3.13 -23.72 16.57
CA LEU A 301 -2.02 -23.04 17.21
C LEU A 301 -2.64 -22.09 18.23
N ASP A 302 -2.10 -22.05 19.43
CA ASP A 302 -2.54 -21.09 20.44
C ASP A 302 -1.31 -20.40 21.04
N ILE A 303 -1.35 -19.06 21.04
CA ILE A 303 -0.38 -18.25 21.78
C ILE A 303 -0.91 -18.19 23.20
N THR A 304 -0.20 -18.86 24.09
CA THR A 304 -0.57 -18.85 25.51
C THR A 304 -0.39 -17.45 26.10
N ALA A 305 -1.10 -17.15 27.20
CA ALA A 305 -1.10 -15.82 27.84
C ALA A 305 0.29 -15.36 28.34
N ASP A 306 1.29 -16.24 28.31
CA ASP A 306 2.71 -16.02 28.62
C ASP A 306 3.59 -16.14 27.35
N GLY A 307 3.10 -15.69 26.19
CA GLY A 307 3.90 -15.54 24.97
C GLY A 307 4.43 -16.83 24.36
N THR A 308 4.00 -17.99 24.89
CA THR A 308 4.52 -19.31 24.52
C THR A 308 3.64 -19.94 23.44
N LEU A 309 4.24 -20.40 22.35
CA LEU A 309 3.52 -21.10 21.28
C LEU A 309 3.28 -22.55 21.66
N SER A 310 2.03 -23.00 21.67
CA SER A 310 1.66 -24.38 22.00
C SER A 310 0.97 -25.10 20.82
N PHE A 311 1.34 -26.35 20.57
CA PHE A 311 0.73 -27.22 19.55
C PHE A 311 0.09 -28.44 20.21
N ILE A 312 -1.12 -28.84 19.79
CA ILE A 312 -1.81 -30.05 20.29
C ILE A 312 -2.05 -31.02 19.12
N PHE A 313 -1.56 -32.26 19.22
CA PHE A 313 -1.86 -33.31 18.24
C PHE A 313 -2.86 -34.33 18.80
N ASP A 314 -4.07 -34.40 18.22
CA ASP A 314 -5.11 -35.36 18.63
C ASP A 314 -4.84 -36.75 18.05
N TYR A 315 -4.58 -37.71 18.95
CA TYR A 315 -4.57 -39.14 18.63
C TYR A 315 -5.62 -39.90 19.45
N GLY A 316 -6.87 -39.45 19.36
CA GLY A 316 -8.08 -40.21 19.66
C GLY A 316 -8.21 -40.72 21.10
N GLY A 317 -7.66 -40.02 22.08
CA GLY A 317 -7.77 -40.40 23.48
C GLY A 317 -7.03 -39.47 24.45
N VAL A 318 -7.60 -39.34 25.67
CA VAL A 318 -7.15 -38.42 26.72
C VAL A 318 -5.63 -38.55 27.00
N ASN A 319 -4.89 -37.45 26.80
CA ASN A 319 -3.44 -37.21 27.03
C ASN A 319 -2.56 -37.19 25.75
N GLU A 320 -2.83 -36.19 24.91
CA GLU A 320 -2.23 -35.92 23.60
C GLU A 320 -0.87 -35.21 23.65
N ARG A 321 -0.16 -35.23 22.50
CA ARG A 321 1.20 -34.69 22.34
C ARG A 321 1.13 -33.16 22.34
N ALA A 322 1.99 -32.52 23.12
CA ALA A 322 2.08 -31.06 23.19
C ALA A 322 3.51 -30.59 22.87
N ALA A 323 3.69 -29.66 21.95
CA ALA A 323 4.96 -28.92 21.81
C ALA A 323 4.78 -27.51 22.38
N THR A 324 5.78 -26.98 23.09
CA THR A 324 5.79 -25.63 23.66
C THR A 324 7.06 -24.89 23.27
N ILE A 325 6.95 -23.64 22.80
CA ILE A 325 8.06 -22.71 22.50
C ILE A 325 8.05 -21.60 23.55
N ALA A 326 9.10 -21.47 24.36
CA ALA A 326 9.13 -20.52 25.50
C ALA A 326 9.54 -19.09 25.12
N ASP A 327 9.16 -18.13 25.98
CA ASP A 327 9.34 -16.66 26.00
C ASP A 327 10.69 -16.06 25.55
N ASP A 328 11.75 -16.86 25.40
CA ASP A 328 13.07 -16.38 24.99
C ASP A 328 13.44 -16.75 23.55
N GLY A 329 12.52 -17.39 22.80
CA GLY A 329 12.73 -17.78 21.41
C GLY A 329 13.91 -18.75 21.22
N ASN A 330 14.37 -19.45 22.27
CA ASN A 330 15.57 -20.30 22.22
C ASN A 330 15.34 -21.82 22.45
N MET A 331 14.15 -22.29 22.85
CA MET A 331 13.89 -23.73 23.04
C MET A 331 12.50 -24.19 22.57
N ILE A 332 12.46 -25.28 21.78
CA ILE A 332 11.24 -26.08 21.54
C ILE A 332 11.26 -27.27 22.50
N SER A 333 10.20 -27.47 23.28
CA SER A 333 10.02 -28.68 24.08
C SER A 333 8.84 -29.49 23.53
N LEU A 334 9.12 -30.65 22.93
CA LEU A 334 8.13 -31.64 22.50
C LEU A 334 7.86 -32.59 23.67
N VAL A 335 6.66 -32.51 24.25
CA VAL A 335 6.16 -33.43 25.26
C VAL A 335 5.43 -34.57 24.57
N HIS A 336 6.13 -35.70 24.44
CA HIS A 336 5.53 -36.94 23.96
C HIS A 336 5.10 -37.81 25.15
N THR A 337 3.80 -38.04 25.32
CA THR A 337 3.30 -39.01 26.30
C THR A 337 2.77 -40.25 25.59
N HIS A 338 3.33 -41.43 25.91
CA HIS A 338 2.85 -42.71 25.39
C HIS A 338 2.81 -43.74 26.52
N ASN A 339 1.64 -44.36 26.74
CA ASN A 339 1.41 -45.36 27.80
C ASN A 339 1.90 -44.92 29.19
N ASP A 340 1.49 -43.72 29.64
CA ASP A 340 1.88 -43.10 30.92
C ASP A 340 3.39 -42.83 31.09
N VAL A 341 4.16 -42.90 30.00
CA VAL A 341 5.57 -42.47 29.97
C VAL A 341 5.64 -41.14 29.23
N THR A 342 5.94 -40.08 29.96
CA THR A 342 6.23 -38.77 29.39
C THR A 342 7.71 -38.69 29.03
N THR A 343 7.98 -38.39 27.77
CA THR A 343 9.31 -38.13 27.24
C THR A 343 9.39 -36.67 26.84
N LEU A 344 10.35 -35.96 27.41
CA LEU A 344 10.71 -34.62 26.96
C LEU A 344 11.70 -34.78 25.80
N ILE A 345 11.29 -34.38 24.61
CA ILE A 345 12.17 -34.23 23.46
C ILE A 345 12.52 -32.74 23.43
N GLN A 346 13.76 -32.41 23.75
CA GLN A 346 14.28 -31.05 23.56
C GLN A 346 14.62 -30.90 22.08
N GLY A 347 13.91 -30.00 21.39
CA GLY A 347 14.20 -29.57 20.03
C GLY A 347 14.86 -28.19 20.05
N ASN A 348 15.69 -27.92 19.05
CA ASN A 348 16.30 -26.60 18.87
C ASN A 348 15.38 -25.72 18.04
N ILE A 349 15.29 -24.43 18.37
CA ILE A 349 14.86 -23.39 17.44
C ILE A 349 16.06 -23.12 16.54
N TYR A 350 15.85 -23.13 15.23
CA TYR A 350 16.94 -22.88 14.30
C TYR A 350 16.90 -21.39 13.91
N HIS A 351 17.75 -20.60 14.56
CA HIS A 351 18.01 -19.22 14.15
C HIS A 351 18.86 -19.21 12.89
N THR A 352 18.55 -18.29 11.99
CA THR A 352 19.38 -18.03 10.83
C THR A 352 20.73 -17.49 11.29
N THR A 353 21.83 -18.17 10.93
CA THR A 353 23.17 -17.62 11.20
C THR A 353 23.67 -16.86 9.97
N ALA A 354 24.19 -15.64 10.16
CA ALA A 354 24.83 -14.87 9.10
C ALA A 354 25.99 -15.66 8.45
N ARG A 355 26.16 -15.48 7.13
CA ARG A 355 27.18 -16.13 6.31
C ARG A 355 28.61 -15.72 6.74
N GLY A 356 29.19 -16.43 7.71
CA GLY A 356 30.57 -16.27 8.17
C GLY A 356 31.52 -17.32 7.59
N GLU A 357 32.33 -16.93 6.60
CA GLU A 357 33.55 -17.51 5.99
C GLU A 357 33.77 -19.04 5.81
N ASP A 358 32.92 -19.96 6.27
CA ASP A 358 33.08 -21.40 6.05
C ASP A 358 31.97 -21.96 5.15
N ASN A 359 32.25 -22.01 3.84
CA ASN A 359 31.36 -22.58 2.81
C ASN A 359 31.39 -24.13 2.81
N SER A 360 31.37 -24.79 3.97
CA SER A 360 31.27 -26.25 4.04
C SER A 360 30.02 -26.71 4.78
N ILE A 361 29.12 -27.36 4.03
CA ILE A 361 27.98 -28.13 4.55
C ILE A 361 28.56 -29.17 5.51
N ASN A 362 28.29 -29.01 6.81
CA ASN A 362 28.92 -29.77 7.88
C ASN A 362 27.91 -30.78 8.47
N PRO A 363 28.04 -32.12 8.26
CA PRO A 363 27.00 -33.11 8.55
C PRO A 363 26.89 -33.63 10.01
N ASP A 364 27.73 -33.18 10.95
CA ASP A 364 27.75 -33.68 12.35
C ASP A 364 28.48 -32.77 13.37
N SER A 365 28.59 -31.47 13.12
CA SER A 365 28.96 -30.42 14.08
C SER A 365 28.29 -29.10 13.65
N GLN A 366 26.96 -29.13 13.62
CA GLN A 366 26.16 -28.52 12.54
C GLN A 366 25.44 -27.23 12.93
N THR A 367 25.29 -26.35 11.94
CA THR A 367 24.24 -25.34 11.83
C THR A 367 23.11 -25.95 10.99
N HIS A 368 21.87 -25.90 11.46
CA HIS A 368 20.73 -26.63 10.87
C HIS A 368 19.72 -25.70 10.15
N ALA A 369 19.87 -24.39 10.29
CA ALA A 369 19.24 -23.42 9.41
C ALA A 369 20.29 -22.41 8.95
N VAL A 370 20.28 -22.09 7.66
CA VAL A 370 21.18 -21.12 7.05
C VAL A 370 20.35 -20.06 6.35
N SER A 371 20.72 -18.79 6.51
CA SER A 371 20.23 -17.74 5.63
C SER A 371 21.37 -16.97 4.99
N GLY A 372 21.12 -16.43 3.80
CA GLY A 372 22.06 -15.53 3.15
C GLY A 372 21.56 -15.02 1.82
N LEU A 373 22.15 -13.89 1.40
CA LEU A 373 21.87 -13.28 0.10
C LEU A 373 22.20 -14.26 -1.02
N VAL A 374 21.21 -14.49 -1.89
CA VAL A 374 21.32 -15.40 -3.03
C VAL A 374 22.07 -14.75 -4.18
N ASP A 375 21.83 -13.46 -4.38
CA ASP A 375 22.34 -12.70 -5.49
C ASP A 375 23.19 -11.51 -4.99
N PRO A 376 24.52 -11.50 -5.20
CA PRO A 376 25.33 -10.34 -4.86
C PRO A 376 24.98 -9.07 -5.65
N SER A 377 24.19 -9.18 -6.71
CA SER A 377 23.67 -8.07 -7.51
C SER A 377 22.24 -7.66 -7.17
N ASN A 378 21.53 -8.45 -6.35
CA ASN A 378 20.24 -8.12 -5.76
C ASN A 378 20.28 -8.54 -4.28
N GLN A 379 20.54 -7.57 -3.40
CA GLN A 379 20.72 -7.81 -1.96
C GLN A 379 19.40 -7.99 -1.21
N ASP A 380 18.27 -8.01 -1.91
CA ASP A 380 16.94 -8.02 -1.31
C ASP A 380 16.37 -9.45 -1.25
N VAL A 381 16.99 -10.38 -2.00
CA VAL A 381 16.64 -11.79 -1.99
C VAL A 381 17.44 -12.58 -0.94
N LEU A 382 16.75 -13.01 0.12
CA LEU A 382 17.27 -13.87 1.17
C LEU A 382 16.90 -15.34 0.93
N ARG A 383 17.88 -16.23 0.79
CA ARG A 383 17.61 -17.68 0.85
C ARG A 383 17.62 -18.15 2.27
N ILE A 384 16.61 -18.95 2.61
CA ILE A 384 16.48 -19.65 3.87
C ILE A 384 16.43 -21.15 3.57
N GLY A 385 17.31 -21.91 4.22
CA GLY A 385 17.38 -23.35 4.10
C GLY A 385 17.41 -24.04 5.46
N PHE A 386 16.70 -25.16 5.57
CA PHE A 386 16.66 -26.03 6.75
C PHE A 386 17.27 -27.39 6.41
N GLU A 387 18.18 -27.85 7.26
CA GLU A 387 19.03 -29.03 7.04
C GLU A 387 19.04 -29.98 8.25
N ASP A 388 19.14 -31.29 7.96
CA ASP A 388 19.36 -32.38 8.91
C ASP A 388 18.46 -32.32 10.16
N LEU A 389 17.14 -32.30 9.96
CA LEU A 389 16.17 -32.33 11.05
C LEU A 389 16.26 -33.65 11.84
N ILE A 390 16.72 -33.57 13.10
CA ILE A 390 16.88 -34.73 14.00
C ILE A 390 15.54 -35.49 14.12
N ASN A 391 15.59 -36.79 13.81
CA ASN A 391 14.51 -37.80 13.79
C ASN A 391 13.77 -38.04 12.46
N LEU A 392 14.22 -37.48 11.32
CA LEU A 392 13.61 -37.77 10.01
C LEU A 392 14.33 -38.83 9.17
N GLY A 393 15.59 -39.16 9.45
CA GLY A 393 16.16 -40.45 9.07
C GLY A 393 16.30 -40.72 7.56
N ASP A 394 16.36 -39.71 6.72
CA ASP A 394 17.16 -39.80 5.50
C ASP A 394 18.53 -39.13 5.73
N ALA A 395 19.46 -39.40 4.84
CA ALA A 395 20.88 -39.09 5.00
C ALA A 395 21.40 -38.43 3.72
N ASP A 396 20.52 -37.70 3.03
CA ASP A 396 20.77 -37.07 1.75
C ASP A 396 20.05 -35.71 1.62
N PHE A 397 20.74 -34.66 2.07
CA PHE A 397 20.73 -33.25 1.63
C PHE A 397 19.38 -32.57 1.27
N GLU A 398 19.09 -31.48 1.99
CA GLU A 398 18.11 -30.40 1.77
C GLU A 398 16.63 -30.77 2.03
N ASP A 399 16.19 -30.59 3.28
CA ASP A 399 14.81 -30.87 3.71
C ASP A 399 13.82 -29.82 3.16
N VAL A 400 14.10 -28.51 3.31
CA VAL A 400 13.30 -27.38 2.76
C VAL A 400 14.19 -26.16 2.49
N MET A 401 14.11 -25.60 1.28
CA MET A 401 14.75 -24.35 0.87
C MET A 401 13.78 -23.42 0.12
N PHE A 402 13.78 -22.14 0.49
CA PHE A 402 13.06 -21.09 -0.22
C PHE A 402 13.86 -19.78 -0.27
N ASP A 403 13.56 -18.97 -1.29
CA ASP A 403 14.01 -17.58 -1.35
C ASP A 403 12.86 -16.69 -0.86
N LEU A 404 13.19 -15.66 -0.09
CA LEU A 404 12.30 -14.60 0.36
C LEU A 404 12.78 -13.31 -0.30
N ASP A 405 11.93 -12.70 -1.10
CA ASP A 405 12.12 -11.37 -1.68
C ASP A 405 11.08 -10.46 -1.03
N ILE A 406 11.49 -9.42 -0.30
CA ILE A 406 10.53 -8.48 0.29
C ILE A 406 10.10 -7.54 -0.85
N ASP A 407 8.80 -7.46 -1.11
CA ASP A 407 8.26 -6.80 -2.30
C ASP A 407 7.63 -5.42 -2.04
N ARG A 408 7.37 -5.09 -0.77
CA ARG A 408 6.85 -3.76 -0.37
C ARG A 408 6.95 -3.57 1.14
N VAL A 409 7.25 -2.35 1.59
CA VAL A 409 6.85 -1.86 2.91
C VAL A 409 5.95 -0.66 2.66
N HIS A 410 4.66 -0.83 2.91
CA HIS A 410 3.71 0.28 2.89
C HIS A 410 3.80 1.00 4.24
N ILE A 411 4.05 2.31 4.20
CA ILE A 411 3.99 3.21 5.35
C ILE A 411 2.88 4.20 4.99
N ASP A 412 1.68 3.90 5.43
CA ASP A 412 0.60 4.87 5.41
C ASP A 412 0.98 5.97 6.40
N ALA A 413 1.04 7.21 5.97
CA ALA A 413 1.41 8.34 6.80
C ALA A 413 0.48 9.51 6.45
N SER A 414 -0.80 9.22 6.47
CA SER A 414 -1.82 10.10 5.92
C SER A 414 -2.65 10.84 6.98
N GLU A 415 -3.19 11.95 6.51
CA GLU A 415 -4.14 12.83 7.19
C GLU A 415 -5.56 12.27 7.00
N VAL A 416 -6.47 12.60 7.93
CA VAL A 416 -7.80 11.96 8.09
C VAL A 416 -8.87 12.50 7.12
N GLY A 417 -8.47 12.92 5.92
CA GLY A 417 -9.35 13.50 4.90
C GLY A 417 -10.39 12.50 4.41
N ASN A 418 -11.63 12.91 4.13
CA ASN A 418 -12.61 11.98 3.52
C ASN A 418 -12.73 12.32 2.04
N ASP A 419 -11.93 11.65 1.24
CA ASP A 419 -11.68 12.03 -0.13
C ASP A 419 -12.58 11.28 -1.10
N THR A 420 -12.76 11.87 -2.28
CA THR A 420 -13.44 11.24 -3.41
C THR A 420 -12.48 11.13 -4.58
N LEU A 421 -12.02 9.92 -4.86
CA LEU A 421 -11.13 9.62 -5.97
C LEU A 421 -11.92 9.01 -7.11
N ILE A 422 -11.71 9.50 -8.31
CA ILE A 422 -12.35 9.03 -9.54
C ILE A 422 -11.23 8.71 -10.52
N GLY A 423 -10.95 7.43 -10.76
CA GLY A 423 -9.90 6.97 -11.69
C GLY A 423 -10.19 7.45 -13.11
N GLY A 424 -11.18 6.85 -13.76
CA GLY A 424 -11.67 7.30 -15.06
C GLY A 424 -11.50 6.23 -16.14
N GLU A 425 -10.94 6.60 -17.30
CA GLU A 425 -10.59 5.67 -18.38
C GLU A 425 -9.09 5.32 -18.30
N GLY A 426 -8.70 4.08 -18.02
CA GLY A 426 -7.31 3.61 -18.10
C GLY A 426 -6.95 2.68 -16.95
N ASP A 427 -5.70 2.24 -16.85
CA ASP A 427 -5.28 1.41 -15.71
C ASP A 427 -4.74 2.32 -14.60
N ASP A 428 -5.57 2.62 -13.61
CA ASP A 428 -5.33 3.64 -12.58
C ASP A 428 -4.82 3.06 -11.25
N ILE A 429 -4.23 3.92 -10.42
CA ILE A 429 -3.85 3.62 -9.05
C ILE A 429 -4.47 4.66 -8.11
N LEU A 430 -5.33 4.20 -7.20
CA LEU A 430 -6.06 5.06 -6.26
C LEU A 430 -5.66 4.73 -4.82
N TYR A 431 -5.25 5.76 -4.08
CA TYR A 431 -4.94 5.68 -2.65
C TYR A 431 -5.88 6.63 -1.87
N GLY A 432 -6.85 6.07 -1.15
CA GLY A 432 -7.70 6.81 -0.21
C GLY A 432 -6.89 7.35 0.96
N GLU A 433 -6.06 6.47 1.52
CA GLU A 433 -5.21 6.71 2.68
C GLU A 433 -6.03 6.75 3.99
N ALA A 434 -5.89 7.72 4.89
CA ALA A 434 -6.66 7.75 6.13
C ALA A 434 -7.94 8.58 5.95
N GLY A 435 -9.08 8.03 6.32
CA GLY A 435 -10.35 8.68 6.03
C GLY A 435 -11.48 7.69 5.83
N ASP A 436 -12.71 8.18 5.76
CA ASP A 436 -13.81 7.38 5.21
C ASP A 436 -13.96 7.77 3.73
N ASP A 437 -13.20 7.11 2.85
CA ASP A 437 -13.01 7.55 1.46
C ASP A 437 -14.03 6.96 0.48
N ILE A 438 -14.18 7.61 -0.68
CA ILE A 438 -14.99 7.13 -1.81
C ILE A 438 -14.08 6.96 -3.03
N LEU A 439 -13.84 5.71 -3.41
CA LEU A 439 -12.99 5.35 -4.53
C LEU A 439 -13.86 4.83 -5.68
N ILE A 440 -14.08 5.69 -6.68
CA ILE A 440 -14.78 5.36 -7.92
C ILE A 440 -13.75 4.84 -8.92
N ILE A 441 -13.82 3.53 -9.15
CA ILE A 441 -12.74 2.76 -9.78
C ILE A 441 -12.58 3.14 -11.27
N GLY A 442 -13.66 3.04 -12.06
CA GLY A 442 -13.66 3.42 -13.47
C GLY A 442 -13.54 2.22 -14.44
N ASP A 443 -13.12 2.52 -15.67
CA ASP A 443 -12.83 1.52 -16.72
C ASP A 443 -11.32 1.23 -16.69
N GLY A 444 -10.87 -0.01 -16.54
CA GLY A 444 -9.44 -0.23 -16.29
C GLY A 444 -9.05 -1.58 -15.71
N PHE A 445 -7.75 -1.83 -15.59
CA PHE A 445 -7.22 -2.79 -14.61
C PHE A 445 -6.65 -2.02 -13.42
N ASP A 446 -7.52 -1.66 -12.48
CA ASP A 446 -7.15 -0.67 -11.47
C ASP A 446 -6.51 -1.32 -10.23
N GLN A 447 -5.68 -0.53 -9.55
CA GLN A 447 -5.11 -0.86 -8.24
C GLN A 447 -5.68 0.09 -7.21
N VAL A 448 -6.42 -0.43 -6.24
CA VAL A 448 -7.20 0.39 -5.31
C VAL A 448 -6.82 0.05 -3.87
N TYR A 449 -6.48 1.10 -3.13
CA TYR A 449 -6.10 1.07 -1.72
C TYR A 449 -7.05 2.01 -0.97
N GLY A 450 -7.91 1.45 -0.12
CA GLY A 450 -8.76 2.26 0.76
C GLY A 450 -7.92 2.97 1.81
N GLY A 451 -6.96 2.26 2.39
CA GLY A 451 -6.16 2.72 3.52
C GLY A 451 -6.89 2.47 4.84
N SER A 452 -6.89 3.46 5.74
CA SER A 452 -7.47 3.33 7.07
C SER A 452 -8.77 4.10 7.22
N GLY A 453 -9.85 3.39 7.53
CA GLY A 453 -11.13 3.99 7.87
C GLY A 453 -12.27 3.11 7.40
N SER A 454 -13.39 3.70 6.99
CA SER A 454 -14.54 2.97 6.44
C SER A 454 -14.78 3.37 5.00
N ASP A 455 -14.09 2.68 4.09
CA ASP A 455 -13.98 3.12 2.71
C ASP A 455 -15.10 2.57 1.83
N GLN A 456 -15.36 3.26 0.73
CA GLN A 456 -16.34 2.84 -0.27
C GLN A 456 -15.69 2.66 -1.64
N PHE A 457 -15.59 1.41 -2.06
CA PHE A 457 -15.16 1.00 -3.39
C PHE A 457 -16.39 0.97 -4.33
N VAL A 458 -16.48 1.92 -5.25
CA VAL A 458 -17.61 2.10 -6.16
C VAL A 458 -17.29 1.53 -7.54
N PHE A 459 -18.08 0.53 -7.94
CA PHE A 459 -18.11 0.00 -9.29
C PHE A 459 -19.24 0.70 -10.06
N ASP A 460 -18.89 1.70 -10.87
CA ASP A 460 -19.83 2.51 -11.65
C ASP A 460 -20.03 1.97 -13.09
N ILE A 461 -19.08 1.18 -13.57
CA ILE A 461 -19.11 0.53 -14.88
C ILE A 461 -18.72 -0.95 -14.80
N ALA A 462 -19.19 -1.74 -15.78
CA ALA A 462 -18.85 -3.15 -15.94
C ALA A 462 -18.19 -3.33 -17.30
N ASP A 463 -16.89 -3.09 -17.35
CA ASP A 463 -16.06 -3.12 -18.55
C ASP A 463 -15.56 -4.55 -18.89
N GLY A 464 -15.61 -5.46 -17.90
CA GLY A 464 -15.19 -6.85 -18.00
C GLY A 464 -13.70 -7.07 -17.75
N LEU A 465 -13.02 -6.07 -17.20
CA LEU A 465 -11.70 -6.18 -16.59
C LEU A 465 -11.87 -6.49 -15.10
N ILE A 466 -10.74 -6.78 -14.43
CA ILE A 466 -10.76 -7.25 -13.03
C ILE A 466 -9.80 -6.37 -12.24
N ASP A 467 -10.37 -5.56 -11.37
CA ASP A 467 -9.62 -4.64 -10.52
C ASP A 467 -9.00 -5.37 -9.35
N LYS A 468 -8.00 -4.75 -8.74
CA LYS A 468 -7.38 -5.23 -7.52
C LYS A 468 -7.68 -4.30 -6.38
N ILE A 469 -8.32 -4.84 -5.36
CA ILE A 469 -8.51 -4.17 -4.07
C ILE A 469 -7.54 -4.81 -3.08
N HIS A 470 -6.64 -4.02 -2.53
CA HIS A 470 -5.50 -4.52 -1.77
C HIS A 470 -5.76 -4.71 -0.28
N ASP A 471 -6.65 -3.92 0.30
CA ASP A 471 -6.75 -3.72 1.75
C ASP A 471 -8.20 -3.74 2.27
N PHE A 472 -9.13 -4.34 1.53
CA PHE A 472 -10.54 -4.40 1.91
C PHE A 472 -10.77 -5.04 3.30
N GLU A 473 -11.26 -4.26 4.26
CA GLU A 473 -11.66 -4.72 5.58
C GLU A 473 -13.16 -5.09 5.65
N ALA A 474 -13.45 -6.38 5.83
CA ALA A 474 -14.82 -6.85 6.01
C ALA A 474 -15.27 -6.74 7.47
N GLY A 475 -16.41 -6.09 7.74
CA GLY A 475 -16.89 -5.91 9.10
C GLY A 475 -18.07 -4.97 9.27
N LEU A 476 -18.60 -4.88 10.50
CA LEU A 476 -19.63 -3.90 10.82
C LEU A 476 -19.01 -2.50 10.91
N GLY A 477 -19.35 -1.63 9.97
CA GLY A 477 -18.76 -0.29 9.90
C GLY A 477 -17.27 -0.32 9.55
N ALA A 478 -16.94 -1.23 8.63
CA ALA A 478 -15.69 -1.24 7.87
C ALA A 478 -16.07 -1.01 6.40
N ASP A 479 -15.24 -1.44 5.46
CA ASP A 479 -15.35 -1.08 4.05
C ASP A 479 -16.62 -1.59 3.35
N THR A 480 -16.99 -0.88 2.29
CA THR A 480 -18.18 -1.16 1.50
C THR A 480 -17.87 -1.29 0.01
N LEU A 481 -18.43 -2.31 -0.60
CA LEU A 481 -18.45 -2.53 -2.04
C LEU A 481 -19.77 -2.00 -2.58
N ASN A 482 -19.73 -0.87 -3.28
CA ASN A 482 -20.89 -0.28 -3.92
C ASN A 482 -21.00 -0.76 -5.37
N ILE A 483 -22.01 -1.57 -5.63
CA ILE A 483 -22.28 -2.19 -6.93
C ILE A 483 -23.59 -1.68 -7.54
N THR A 484 -24.19 -0.62 -7.00
CA THR A 484 -25.56 -0.20 -7.38
C THR A 484 -25.71 0.05 -8.88
N ASP A 485 -24.66 0.58 -9.50
CA ASP A 485 -24.72 1.10 -10.86
C ASP A 485 -24.49 0.01 -11.93
N ILE A 486 -23.86 -1.10 -11.52
CA ILE A 486 -23.63 -2.27 -12.37
C ILE A 486 -24.75 -3.33 -12.27
N LEU A 487 -25.74 -3.13 -11.39
CA LEU A 487 -26.91 -4.02 -11.27
C LEU A 487 -28.11 -3.52 -12.09
N SER A 488 -28.76 -4.45 -12.79
CA SER A 488 -29.93 -4.21 -13.61
C SER A 488 -31.15 -4.91 -13.02
N GLY A 489 -32.07 -4.12 -12.44
CA GLY A 489 -33.34 -4.63 -11.93
C GLY A 489 -33.27 -5.32 -10.58
N PHE A 490 -32.22 -5.07 -9.80
CA PHE A 490 -32.19 -5.42 -8.38
C PHE A 490 -33.32 -4.68 -7.64
N ASP A 491 -34.03 -5.39 -6.78
CA ASP A 491 -35.10 -4.87 -5.92
C ASP A 491 -34.96 -5.57 -4.57
N PRO A 492 -34.60 -4.87 -3.49
CA PRO A 492 -34.37 -5.50 -2.19
C PRO A 492 -35.64 -6.13 -1.60
N GLU A 493 -36.83 -5.78 -2.07
CA GLU A 493 -38.09 -6.40 -1.62
C GLU A 493 -38.40 -7.73 -2.31
N SER A 494 -37.83 -7.99 -3.50
CA SER A 494 -38.23 -9.13 -4.34
C SER A 494 -37.09 -9.97 -4.91
N SER A 495 -35.86 -9.48 -4.85
CA SER A 495 -34.64 -10.15 -5.34
C SER A 495 -33.76 -10.61 -4.18
N SER A 496 -33.01 -11.70 -4.39
CA SER A 496 -31.93 -12.11 -3.48
C SER A 496 -30.61 -11.57 -4.01
N LEU A 497 -29.78 -10.93 -3.17
CA LEU A 497 -28.47 -10.43 -3.62
C LEU A 497 -27.55 -11.57 -4.11
N SER A 498 -27.73 -12.77 -3.57
CA SER A 498 -27.04 -13.98 -4.04
C SER A 498 -27.34 -14.37 -5.49
N ASP A 499 -28.41 -13.85 -6.09
CA ASP A 499 -28.70 -14.05 -7.50
C ASP A 499 -27.82 -13.15 -8.40
N PHE A 500 -27.27 -12.07 -7.83
CA PHE A 500 -26.48 -11.05 -8.52
C PHE A 500 -25.00 -11.10 -8.15
N VAL A 501 -24.65 -11.55 -6.94
CA VAL A 501 -23.28 -11.51 -6.42
C VAL A 501 -22.83 -12.89 -5.97
N GLN A 502 -21.60 -13.26 -6.29
CA GLN A 502 -20.91 -14.42 -5.71
C GLN A 502 -19.46 -14.08 -5.37
N LEU A 503 -18.94 -14.75 -4.33
CA LEU A 503 -17.51 -14.78 -4.05
C LEU A 503 -16.94 -16.11 -4.54
N VAL A 504 -15.82 -16.06 -5.25
CA VAL A 504 -15.12 -17.24 -5.77
C VAL A 504 -13.69 -17.25 -5.23
N GLN A 505 -13.32 -18.31 -4.52
CA GLN A 505 -11.95 -18.51 -4.07
C GLN A 505 -11.08 -18.96 -5.25
N ASN A 506 -9.99 -18.25 -5.50
CA ASN A 506 -9.02 -18.54 -6.55
C ASN A 506 -7.59 -18.52 -6.00
N GLY A 507 -7.15 -19.66 -5.46
CA GLY A 507 -5.84 -19.74 -4.81
C GLY A 507 -5.91 -19.18 -3.39
N SER A 508 -5.02 -18.23 -3.08
CA SER A 508 -5.08 -17.39 -1.86
C SER A 508 -6.15 -16.32 -1.96
N ASP A 509 -6.51 -15.91 -3.18
CA ASP A 509 -7.26 -14.69 -3.40
C ASP A 509 -8.77 -14.97 -3.48
N THR A 510 -9.55 -13.93 -3.23
CA THR A 510 -11.02 -13.97 -3.36
C THR A 510 -11.47 -13.08 -4.50
N GLU A 511 -12.24 -13.62 -5.43
CA GLU A 511 -12.81 -12.85 -6.54
C GLU A 511 -14.27 -12.47 -6.24
N LEU A 512 -14.62 -11.21 -6.46
CA LEU A 512 -16.00 -10.72 -6.53
C LEU A 512 -16.52 -10.92 -7.96
N HIS A 513 -17.62 -11.67 -8.10
CA HIS A 513 -18.27 -11.83 -9.41
C HIS A 513 -19.70 -11.33 -9.39
N ILE A 514 -20.13 -10.74 -10.49
CA ILE A 514 -21.45 -10.15 -10.69
C ILE A 514 -22.21 -10.80 -11.86
N ASP A 515 -23.48 -11.14 -11.63
CA ASP A 515 -24.51 -11.41 -12.65
C ASP A 515 -25.47 -10.22 -12.68
N SER A 516 -25.22 -9.27 -13.58
CA SER A 516 -25.88 -7.95 -13.56
C SER A 516 -27.41 -8.00 -13.65
N ASP A 517 -28.02 -9.02 -14.26
CA ASP A 517 -29.48 -9.13 -14.38
C ASP A 517 -30.13 -10.15 -13.43
N GLY A 518 -29.33 -10.87 -12.65
CA GLY A 518 -29.78 -11.91 -11.71
C GLY A 518 -30.59 -13.04 -12.36
N ALA A 519 -30.50 -13.24 -13.68
CA ALA A 519 -31.32 -14.21 -14.40
C ALA A 519 -30.86 -15.66 -14.26
N GLY A 520 -29.69 -15.88 -13.63
CA GLY A 520 -29.36 -17.15 -12.97
C GLY A 520 -28.92 -18.26 -13.92
N THR A 521 -27.66 -18.22 -14.32
CA THR A 521 -26.82 -19.43 -14.47
C THR A 521 -25.38 -19.10 -14.06
N ASN A 522 -24.63 -20.04 -13.49
CA ASN A 522 -23.20 -19.83 -13.14
C ASN A 522 -22.32 -19.37 -14.32
N ALA A 523 -22.82 -19.43 -15.56
CA ALA A 523 -22.11 -18.97 -16.75
C ALA A 523 -22.23 -17.45 -17.02
N ASN A 524 -23.06 -16.74 -16.24
CA ASN A 524 -23.29 -15.30 -16.41
C ASN A 524 -22.50 -14.43 -15.44
N PHE A 525 -21.97 -15.02 -14.36
CA PHE A 525 -21.15 -14.31 -13.42
C PHE A 525 -19.79 -13.96 -14.05
N VAL A 526 -19.43 -12.69 -13.96
CA VAL A 526 -18.16 -12.15 -14.43
C VAL A 526 -17.41 -11.61 -13.22
N ALA A 527 -16.13 -11.97 -13.09
CA ALA A 527 -15.25 -11.39 -12.08
C ALA A 527 -15.07 -9.90 -12.38
N ILE A 528 -15.20 -9.06 -11.36
CA ILE A 528 -14.98 -7.61 -11.45
C ILE A 528 -13.87 -7.12 -10.52
N ALA A 529 -13.59 -7.85 -9.45
CA ALA A 529 -12.50 -7.50 -8.54
C ALA A 529 -11.86 -8.74 -7.92
N VAL A 530 -10.59 -8.62 -7.56
CA VAL A 530 -9.80 -9.56 -6.77
C VAL A 530 -9.38 -8.86 -5.48
N PHE A 531 -9.60 -9.54 -4.36
CA PHE A 531 -9.03 -9.19 -3.05
C PHE A 531 -7.76 -10.02 -2.86
N GLU A 532 -6.59 -9.38 -2.93
CA GLU A 532 -5.29 -10.04 -2.73
C GLU A 532 -5.17 -10.52 -1.27
N GLY A 533 -4.54 -11.69 -1.05
CA GLY A 533 -4.48 -12.31 0.30
C GLY A 533 -5.78 -13.00 0.73
N GLY A 534 -6.89 -12.71 0.05
CA GLY A 534 -8.19 -13.33 0.23
C GLY A 534 -9.03 -12.71 1.34
N LEU A 535 -10.32 -13.08 1.37
CA LEU A 535 -11.27 -12.63 2.38
C LEU A 535 -11.60 -13.77 3.34
N ASP A 536 -11.30 -13.61 4.63
CA ASP A 536 -11.75 -14.54 5.69
C ASP A 536 -13.21 -14.26 6.11
N THR A 537 -14.10 -14.16 5.13
CA THR A 537 -15.53 -13.91 5.35
C THR A 537 -16.38 -14.59 4.28
N THR A 538 -17.69 -14.65 4.52
CA THR A 538 -18.65 -15.21 3.56
C THR A 538 -19.48 -14.10 2.94
N LEU A 539 -20.02 -14.34 1.74
CA LEU A 539 -20.98 -13.43 1.12
C LEU A 539 -22.17 -13.12 2.05
N ALA A 540 -22.62 -14.10 2.84
CA ALA A 540 -23.71 -13.88 3.78
C ALA A 540 -23.30 -12.91 4.91
N ASP A 541 -22.05 -12.98 5.37
CA ASP A 541 -21.53 -12.11 6.41
C ASP A 541 -21.32 -10.69 5.87
N LEU A 542 -20.75 -10.52 4.67
CA LEU A 542 -20.68 -9.22 3.98
C LEU A 542 -22.05 -8.57 3.84
N ILE A 543 -23.07 -9.34 3.44
CA ILE A 543 -24.46 -8.85 3.34
C ILE A 543 -25.01 -8.45 4.72
N ASN A 544 -24.81 -9.28 5.74
CA ASN A 544 -25.37 -9.03 7.07
C ASN A 544 -24.71 -7.85 7.77
N ASN A 545 -23.42 -7.64 7.50
CA ASN A 545 -22.62 -6.55 8.07
C ASN A 545 -22.76 -5.24 7.30
N GLY A 546 -23.35 -5.27 6.10
CA GLY A 546 -23.58 -4.08 5.28
C GLY A 546 -22.42 -3.71 4.36
N ASN A 547 -21.44 -4.60 4.18
CA ASN A 547 -20.28 -4.38 3.33
C ASN A 547 -20.60 -4.44 1.82
N ILE A 548 -21.83 -4.79 1.41
CA ILE A 548 -22.25 -4.73 0.00
C ILE A 548 -23.44 -3.78 -0.13
N VAL A 549 -23.25 -2.70 -0.86
CA VAL A 549 -24.27 -1.71 -1.20
C VAL A 549 -24.78 -2.02 -2.61
N ALA A 550 -26.00 -2.52 -2.69
CA ALA A 550 -26.66 -2.91 -3.96
C ALA A 550 -27.91 -2.07 -4.27
N ASP A 551 -28.29 -1.18 -3.36
CA ASP A 551 -29.38 -0.24 -3.55
C ASP A 551 -29.16 1.02 -2.70
N ASN A 552 -29.26 2.19 -3.32
CA ASN A 552 -29.20 3.49 -2.67
C ASN A 552 -30.41 3.79 -1.76
N SER A 553 -31.36 2.87 -1.63
CA SER A 553 -32.52 3.00 -0.74
C SER A 553 -32.23 2.73 0.75
N VAL A 554 -30.99 2.37 1.12
CA VAL A 554 -30.60 2.16 2.53
C VAL A 554 -29.42 3.03 2.93
N VAL A 555 -29.71 4.29 3.26
CA VAL A 555 -28.93 5.07 4.23
C VAL A 555 -29.81 5.21 5.47
N VAL A 556 -29.37 4.70 6.62
CA VAL A 556 -30.01 4.99 7.93
C VAL A 556 -28.98 5.52 8.89
#